data_AF-A0A2J8GCH2-F1
#
_entry.id   AF-A0A2J8GCH2-F1
#
_cell.length_a   1.000
_cell.length_b   1.000
_cell.length_c   1.000
_cell.angle_alpha   90.00
_cell.angle_beta   90.00
_cell.angle_gamma   90.00
#
_symmetry.space_group_name_H-M   'P 1'
#
loop_
_entity.id
_entity.type
_entity.pdbx_description
1 polymer ?
#
loop_
_entity_poly.entity_id
_entity_poly.type
_entity_poly.pdbx_seq_one_letter_code
_entity_poly.pdbx_strand_id
1 'polypeptide(L)' 'MSAAPGAARLLHPVAGAFRGFARYLQGVMGADAYRKYLQHHAAAGHGTPPLDERAFWRDRTDRQDTNPQGRCC' A
#
# COMPACT_ATOMS: atom_id res chain seq x y z
N MET A 1 -20.50 39.43 23.82
CA MET A 1 -19.23 38.81 24.27
C MET A 1 -18.98 37.61 23.35
N SER A 2 -18.38 37.84 22.19
CA SER A 2 -18.23 36.82 21.14
C SER A 2 -16.98 35.96 21.40
N ALA A 3 -17.17 34.67 21.62
CA ALA A 3 -16.09 33.69 21.61
C ALA A 3 -15.83 33.25 20.16
N ALA A 4 -14.62 33.46 19.66
CA ALA A 4 -14.23 33.12 18.30
C ALA A 4 -14.06 31.58 18.12
N PRO A 5 -14.65 30.94 17.09
CA PRO A 5 -14.34 29.56 16.73
C PRO A 5 -13.10 29.54 15.81
N GLY A 6 -11.92 29.84 16.37
CA GLY A 6 -10.69 30.06 15.58
C GLY A 6 -9.75 28.86 15.43
N ALA A 7 -9.77 27.87 16.34
CA ALA A 7 -8.74 26.83 16.38
C ALA A 7 -9.13 25.50 15.72
N ALA A 8 -10.42 25.17 15.68
CA ALA A 8 -10.90 23.85 15.24
C ALA A 8 -10.88 23.64 13.71
N ARG A 9 -10.68 24.69 12.91
CA ARG A 9 -10.76 24.62 11.44
C ARG A 9 -9.42 24.52 10.71
N LEU A 10 -8.29 24.71 11.39
CA LEU A 10 -6.95 24.74 10.79
C LEU A 10 -6.20 23.40 10.83
N LEU A 11 -6.70 22.40 11.56
CA LEU A 11 -6.05 21.09 11.72
C LEU A 11 -6.46 20.05 10.67
N HIS A 12 -7.58 20.28 9.96
CA HIS A 12 -8.06 19.36 8.93
C HIS A 12 -7.18 19.23 7.67
N PRO A 13 -6.61 20.32 7.09
CA PRO A 13 -5.84 20.18 5.85
C PRO A 13 -4.52 19.44 6.07
N VAL A 14 -3.91 19.60 7.24
CA VAL A 14 -2.65 18.94 7.60
C VAL A 14 -2.84 17.43 7.77
N ALA A 15 -3.90 17.01 8.47
CA ALA A 15 -4.23 15.59 8.62
C ALA A 15 -4.52 14.91 7.27
N GLY A 16 -5.19 15.62 6.34
CA GLY A 16 -5.41 15.15 4.98
C GLY A 16 -4.11 14.99 4.18
N ALA A 17 -3.21 15.96 4.27
CA ALA A 17 -1.91 15.93 3.60
C ALA A 17 -1.03 14.77 4.09
N PHE A 18 -0.94 14.54 5.40
CA PHE A 18 -0.19 13.39 5.96
C PHE A 18 -0.77 12.05 5.50
N ARG A 19 -2.09 11.92 5.43
CA ARG A 19 -2.74 10.69 4.96
C ARG A 19 -2.46 10.42 3.47
N GLY A 20 -2.45 11.48 2.65
CA GLY A 20 -2.05 11.41 1.24
C GLY A 20 -0.58 10.99 1.08
N PHE A 21 0.32 11.60 1.85
CA PHE A 21 1.74 11.27 1.85
C PHE A 21 2.01 9.83 2.31
N ALA A 22 1.32 9.36 3.37
CA ALA A 22 1.43 7.98 3.83
C ALA A 22 0.91 6.97 2.78
N ARG A 23 -0.12 7.33 2.00
CA ARG A 23 -0.60 6.50 0.88
C ARG A 23 0.37 6.48 -0.28
N TYR A 24 0.97 7.63 -0.59
CA TYR A 24 2.02 7.75 -1.59
C TYR A 24 3.25 6.91 -1.22
N LEU A 25 3.75 7.05 0.02
CA LEU A 25 4.86 6.25 0.52
C LEU A 25 4.54 4.76 0.57
N GLN A 26 3.32 4.37 0.95
CA GLN A 26 2.90 2.96 0.86
C GLN A 26 2.88 2.45 -0.58
N GLY A 27 2.51 3.31 -1.54
CA GLY A 27 2.59 3.01 -2.97
C GLY A 27 4.02 2.84 -3.48
N VAL A 28 4.92 3.73 -3.07
CA VAL A 28 6.33 3.75 -3.49
C VAL A 28 7.15 2.64 -2.83
N MET A 29 6.98 2.43 -1.52
CA MET A 29 7.66 1.35 -0.78
C MET A 29 7.07 -0.04 -1.06
N GLY A 30 6.00 -0.11 -1.85
CA GLY A 30 5.33 -1.37 -2.17
C GLY A 30 4.54 -1.98 -1.03
N ALA A 31 4.33 -1.27 0.09
CA ALA A 31 3.48 -1.73 1.19
C ALA A 31 2.03 -2.00 0.75
N ASP A 32 1.58 -1.45 -0.39
CA ASP A 32 0.28 -1.73 -0.98
C ASP A 32 0.26 -2.91 -1.98
N ALA A 33 1.38 -3.64 -2.12
CA ALA A 33 1.52 -4.76 -3.05
C ALA A 33 0.52 -5.90 -2.80
N TYR A 34 0.27 -6.25 -1.53
CA TYR A 34 -0.69 -7.31 -1.20
C TYR A 34 -2.13 -6.93 -1.60
N ARG A 35 -2.52 -5.67 -1.37
CA ARG A 35 -3.81 -5.14 -1.82
C ARG A 35 -3.97 -5.19 -3.34
N LYS A 36 -2.93 -4.82 -4.09
CA LYS A 36 -2.90 -4.94 -5.56
C LYS A 36 -3.02 -6.40 -6.00
N TYR A 37 -2.35 -7.31 -5.31
CA TYR A 37 -2.47 -8.76 -5.55
C TYR A 37 -3.91 -9.24 -5.37
N LEU A 38 -4.58 -8.88 -4.27
CA LEU A 38 -5.98 -9.25 -4.04
C LEU A 38 -6.92 -8.68 -5.10
N GLN A 39 -6.72 -7.43 -5.51
CA GLN A 39 -7.51 -6.82 -6.59
C GLN A 39 -7.31 -7.55 -7.91
N HIS A 40 -6.06 -7.90 -8.24
CA HIS A 40 -5.75 -8.68 -9.43
C HIS A 40 -6.33 -10.09 -9.36
N HIS A 41 -6.22 -10.75 -8.21
CA HIS A 41 -6.79 -12.08 -7.97
C HIS A 41 -8.32 -12.09 -8.12
N ALA A 42 -9.00 -11.08 -7.56
CA ALA A 42 -10.43 -10.91 -7.68
C ALA A 42 -10.85 -10.61 -9.14
N ALA A 43 -10.10 -9.76 -9.84
CA ALA A 43 -10.36 -9.42 -11.24
C ALA A 43 -10.07 -10.59 -12.21
N ALA A 44 -9.06 -11.42 -11.91
CA ALA A 44 -8.69 -12.58 -12.71
C ALA A 44 -9.69 -13.74 -12.56
N GLY A 45 -10.58 -13.70 -11.56
CA GLY A 45 -11.64 -14.70 -11.38
C GLY A 45 -11.11 -16.10 -11.07
N HIS A 46 -9.92 -16.21 -10.47
CA HIS A 46 -9.38 -17.52 -10.07
C HIS A 46 -10.29 -18.16 -9.00
N GLY A 47 -10.69 -19.41 -9.23
CA GLY A 47 -11.48 -20.21 -8.28
C GLY A 47 -10.69 -20.73 -7.08
N THR A 48 -9.37 -20.51 -7.08
CA THR A 48 -8.47 -20.82 -5.97
C THR A 48 -8.53 -19.71 -4.92
N PRO A 49 -8.44 -20.00 -3.62
CA PRO A 49 -8.33 -18.95 -2.61
C PRO A 49 -7.02 -18.15 -2.79
N PRO A 50 -7.04 -16.82 -2.54
CA PRO A 50 -5.84 -16.00 -2.59
C PRO A 50 -4.84 -16.43 -1.51
N LEU A 51 -3.56 -16.14 -1.74
CA LEU A 51 -2.50 -16.36 -0.75
C LEU A 51 -2.70 -15.46 0.47
N ASP A 52 -2.36 -16.00 1.65
CA ASP A 52 -2.22 -15.21 2.86
C ASP A 52 -1.08 -14.19 2.70
N GLU A 53 -1.21 -13.06 3.40
CA GLU A 53 -0.26 -11.95 3.29
C GLU A 53 1.20 -12.37 3.54
N ARG A 54 1.46 -13.16 4.57
CA ARG A 54 2.81 -13.67 4.87
C ARG A 54 3.35 -14.58 3.76
N ALA A 55 2.49 -15.43 3.20
CA ALA A 55 2.86 -16.33 2.11
C ALA A 55 3.17 -15.55 0.83
N PHE A 56 2.37 -14.51 0.53
CA PHE A 56 2.62 -13.59 -0.57
C PHE A 56 3.97 -12.89 -0.44
N TRP A 57 4.31 -12.38 0.75
CA TRP A 57 5.60 -11.71 0.97
C TRP A 57 6.79 -12.66 0.85
N ARG A 58 6.65 -13.89 1.37
CA ARG A 58 7.68 -14.93 1.20
C ARG A 58 7.89 -15.27 -0.27
N ASP A 59 6.82 -15.64 -0.98
CA ASP A 59 6.85 -15.97 -2.41
C ASP A 59 7.40 -14.83 -3.27
N ARG A 60 7.06 -13.57 -2.95
CA ARG A 60 7.62 -12.40 -3.61
C ARG A 60 9.15 -12.32 -3.42
N THR A 61 9.62 -12.47 -2.18
CA THR A 61 11.07 -12.47 -1.88
C THR A 61 11.77 -13.64 -2.55
N ASP A 62 11.19 -14.84 -2.49
CA ASP A 62 11.74 -16.05 -3.11
C ASP A 62 11.87 -15.88 -4.63
N ARG A 63 10.89 -15.25 -5.30
CA ARG A 63 10.97 -14.90 -6.72
C ARG A 63 12.05 -13.88 -7.02
N GLN A 64 12.26 -12.89 -6.15
CA GLN A 64 13.33 -11.90 -6.32
C GLN A 64 14.72 -12.52 -6.13
N ASP A 65 14.84 -13.46 -5.20
CA ASP A 65 16.08 -14.18 -4.91
C ASP A 65 16.42 -15.21 -6.00
N THR A 66 15.42 -15.99 -6.43
CA THR A 66 15.56 -17.06 -7.44
C THR A 66 15.67 -16.51 -8.86
N ASN A 67 15.09 -15.34 -9.13
CA ASN A 67 15.09 -14.72 -10.44
C ASN A 67 15.73 -13.32 -10.40
N PRO A 68 17.06 -13.23 -10.22
CA PRO A 68 17.79 -11.97 -10.20
C PRO A 68 17.93 -11.44 -11.64
N GLN A 69 16.81 -11.16 -12.30
CA GLN A 69 16.74 -10.51 -13.62
C GLN A 69 17.27 -9.07 -13.44
N GLY A 70 18.59 -8.94 -13.47
CA GLY A 70 19.33 -7.74 -13.12
C GLY A 70 20.74 -7.98 -12.54
N ARG A 71 21.17 -9.23 -12.34
CA ARG A 71 22.55 -9.54 -11.88
C ARG A 71 23.51 -10.03 -12.97
N CYS A 72 23.05 -10.13 -14.21
CA CYS A 72 23.90 -10.41 -15.35
C CYS A 72 23.66 -9.34 -16.41
N CYS A 73 24.39 -8.23 -16.27
CA CYS A 73 25.05 -7.42 -17.30
C CYS A 73 25.46 -6.08 -16.67
#